data_AF-A0A350ZXG6-F1
#
_entry.id   AF-A0A350ZXG6-F1
#
_cell.length_a   1.000
_cell.length_b   1.000
_cell.length_c   1.000
_cell.angle_alpha   90.00
_cell.angle_beta   90.00
_cell.angle_gamma   90.00
#
_symmetry.space_group_name_H-M   'P 1'
#
loop_
_entity.id
_entity.type
_entity.pdbx_description
1 polymer ?
#
loop_
_entity_poly.entity_id
_entity_poly.type
_entity_poly.pdbx_seq_one_letter_code
_entity_poly.pdbx_strand_id
1 'polypeptide(L)'
;MTLYTTDYLEYYLTLVAWVVNNGIWSILVASGVFALPFVAIVIQEWLKARSEGADEGNKGVLSSMRIENRVWVAIVVIMFAGIPFIPVDLATIKFDTTRSAQCQVNVPLPNDTGWSNVYTALNDQSALVPVWWFFMHALSKAVTGSAVAAIPCGTDLRQ
;
A
#
# COMPACT_ATOMS: atom_id res chain seq x y z
N MET A 1 1.90 14.71 6.47
CA MET A 1 0.84 13.81 5.97
C MET A 1 0.60 12.75 7.03
N THR A 2 -0.64 12.45 7.39
CA THR A 2 -0.94 11.58 8.55
C THR A 2 -1.68 10.33 8.13
N LEU A 3 -1.28 9.17 8.68
CA LEU A 3 -2.01 7.91 8.54
C LEU A 3 -2.91 7.72 9.76
N TYR A 4 -4.14 7.25 9.55
CA TYR A 4 -5.08 6.99 10.65
C TYR A 4 -5.17 5.51 10.95
N THR A 5 -5.28 5.17 12.22
CA THR A 5 -5.47 3.80 12.73
C THR A 5 -6.53 3.83 13.82
N THR A 6 -7.27 2.74 13.97
CA THR A 6 -8.40 2.64 14.92
C THR A 6 -8.15 1.59 16.00
N ASP A 7 -7.11 0.78 15.85
CA ASP A 7 -6.67 -0.23 16.82
C ASP A 7 -5.21 0.03 17.24
N TYR A 8 -4.90 -0.21 18.52
CA TYR A 8 -3.54 -0.04 19.03
C TYR A 8 -2.56 -1.02 18.38
N LEU A 9 -3.00 -2.22 17.99
CA LEU A 9 -2.18 -3.20 17.28
C LEU A 9 -1.92 -2.73 15.84
N GLU A 10 -2.94 -2.16 15.19
CA GLU A 10 -2.83 -1.58 13.85
C GLU A 10 -1.80 -0.43 13.84
N TYR A 11 -1.78 0.42 14.87
CA TYR A 11 -0.82 1.51 15.02
C TYR A 11 0.64 1.03 14.90
N TYR A 12 1.02 -0.02 15.65
CA TYR A 12 2.38 -0.57 15.60
C TYR A 12 2.64 -1.40 14.33
N LEU A 13 1.69 -2.25 13.94
CA LEU A 13 1.86 -3.13 12.78
C LEU A 13 1.93 -2.36 11.47
N THR A 14 1.27 -1.20 11.37
CA THR A 14 1.36 -0.36 10.17
C THR A 14 2.82 0.06 9.93
N LEU A 15 3.53 0.53 10.95
CA LEU A 15 4.93 0.91 10.81
C LEU A 15 5.82 -0.31 10.50
N VAL A 16 5.65 -1.41 11.23
CA VAL A 16 6.41 -2.66 11.01
C VAL A 16 6.23 -3.18 9.58
N ALA A 17 5.01 -3.18 9.07
CA ALA A 17 4.71 -3.62 7.71
C ALA A 17 5.45 -2.79 6.67
N TRP A 18 5.54 -1.47 6.86
CA TRP A 18 6.29 -0.59 5.96
C TRP A 18 7.80 -0.76 6.08
N VAL A 19 8.35 -0.98 7.28
CA VAL A 19 9.77 -1.33 7.47
C VAL A 19 10.11 -2.60 6.70
N VAL A 20 9.30 -3.64 6.83
CA VAL A 20 9.46 -4.91 6.09
C VAL A 20 9.32 -4.67 4.58
N ASN A 21 8.34 -3.88 4.16
CA ASN A 21 8.13 -3.53 2.75
C ASN A 21 9.37 -2.83 2.15
N ASN A 22 10.00 -1.90 2.87
CA ASN A 22 11.22 -1.26 2.39
C ASN A 22 12.38 -2.25 2.25
N GLY A 23 12.51 -3.21 3.17
CA GLY A 23 13.46 -4.31 3.04
C GLY A 23 13.22 -5.13 1.77
N ILE A 24 11.97 -5.53 1.50
CA ILE A 24 11.58 -6.26 0.28
C ILE A 24 11.89 -5.42 -0.97
N TRP A 25 11.52 -4.14 -0.97
CA TRP A 25 11.78 -3.24 -2.09
C TRP A 25 13.28 -3.10 -2.37
N SER A 26 14.11 -2.96 -1.33
CA SER A 26 15.57 -2.92 -1.45
C SER A 26 16.11 -4.19 -2.12
N ILE A 27 15.60 -5.37 -1.73
CA ILE A 27 15.98 -6.64 -2.35
C ILE A 27 15.55 -6.68 -3.82
N LEU A 28 14.36 -6.22 -4.16
CA LEU A 28 13.87 -6.17 -5.55
C LEU A 28 14.74 -5.28 -6.45
N VAL A 29 15.20 -4.14 -5.91
CA VAL A 29 16.11 -3.22 -6.62
C VAL A 29 17.50 -3.85 -6.75
N ALA A 30 18.07 -4.37 -5.67
CA ALA A 30 19.42 -4.95 -5.67
C ALA A 30 19.54 -6.19 -6.56
N SER A 31 18.50 -7.03 -6.61
CA SER A 31 18.44 -8.22 -7.45
C SER A 31 18.05 -7.93 -8.91
N GLY A 32 17.55 -6.74 -9.21
CA GLY A 32 17.00 -6.40 -10.52
C GLY A 32 15.64 -7.04 -10.83
N VAL A 33 15.01 -7.72 -9.86
CA VAL A 33 13.71 -8.40 -10.04
C VAL A 33 12.60 -7.40 -10.41
N PHE A 34 12.74 -6.12 -10.05
CA PHE A 34 11.82 -5.07 -10.50
C PHE A 34 11.73 -4.95 -12.03
N ALA A 35 12.72 -5.46 -12.78
CA ALA A 35 12.75 -5.44 -14.24
C ALA A 35 11.88 -6.53 -14.91
N LEU A 36 11.49 -7.57 -14.17
CA LEU A 36 10.67 -8.67 -14.68
C LEU A 36 9.39 -8.25 -15.43
N PRO A 37 8.56 -7.30 -14.93
CA PRO A 37 7.38 -6.86 -15.68
C PRO A 37 7.72 -6.30 -17.07
N PHE A 38 8.85 -5.60 -17.23
CA PHE A 38 9.27 -5.07 -18.53
C PHE A 38 9.67 -6.19 -19.48
N VAL A 39 10.44 -7.17 -18.99
CA VAL A 39 10.81 -8.35 -19.77
C VAL A 39 9.56 -9.13 -20.19
N ALA A 40 8.59 -9.29 -19.28
CA ALA A 40 7.33 -9.95 -19.58
C ALA A 40 6.53 -9.21 -20.68
N ILE A 41 6.47 -7.88 -20.65
CA ILE A 41 5.81 -7.07 -21.71
C ILE A 41 6.46 -7.32 -23.07
N VAL A 42 7.79 -7.30 -23.14
CA VAL A 42 8.53 -7.53 -24.39
C VAL A 42 8.28 -8.94 -24.92
N ILE A 43 8.35 -9.97 -24.08
CA ILE A 43 8.10 -11.35 -24.48
C ILE A 43 6.65 -11.53 -24.96
N GLN A 44 5.68 -10.97 -24.24
CA GLN A 44 4.26 -11.05 -24.62
C GLN A 44 4.01 -10.43 -26.00
N GLU A 45 4.55 -9.23 -26.26
CA GLU A 45 4.32 -8.57 -27.55
C GLU A 45 5.10 -9.28 -28.67
N TRP A 46 6.28 -9.84 -28.39
CA TRP A 46 7.03 -10.65 -29.34
C TRP A 46 6.28 -11.92 -29.75
N LEU A 47 5.72 -12.65 -28.79
CA LEU A 47 4.89 -13.83 -29.06
C LEU A 47 3.63 -13.46 -29.84
N LYS A 48 3.00 -12.33 -29.50
CA LYS A 48 1.82 -11.82 -30.21
C LYS A 48 2.13 -11.47 -31.66
N ALA A 49 3.22 -10.74 -31.92
CA ALA A 49 3.65 -10.39 -33.27
C ALA A 49 3.96 -11.62 -34.14
N ARG A 50 4.40 -12.74 -33.55
CA ARG A 50 4.58 -14.03 -34.25
C ARG A 50 3.27 -14.73 -34.59
N SER A 51 2.22 -14.53 -33.79
CA SER A 51 0.90 -15.11 -34.04
C SER A 51 0.08 -14.34 -35.08
N GLU A 52 0.45 -13.09 -35.36
CA GLU A 52 -0.23 -12.22 -36.32
C GLU A 52 0.03 -12.66 -37.77
N GLY A 53 -1.02 -12.67 -38.61
CA GLY A 53 -0.98 -13.06 -40.02
C GLY A 53 -0.24 -12.06 -40.93
N ALA A 54 -0.11 -12.36 -42.22
CA ALA A 54 0.55 -11.47 -43.19
C ALA A 54 -0.23 -10.17 -43.49
N ASP A 55 -1.48 -10.08 -43.01
CA ASP A 55 -2.44 -9.01 -43.31
C ASP A 55 -2.32 -7.77 -42.41
N GLU A 56 -1.46 -7.80 -41.38
CA GLU A 56 -1.32 -6.74 -40.38
C GLU A 56 -0.34 -5.62 -40.78
N GLY A 57 0.22 -5.66 -42.00
CA GLY A 57 1.18 -4.66 -42.47
C GLY A 57 2.55 -4.72 -41.76
N ASN A 58 3.18 -3.56 -41.50
CA ASN A 58 4.51 -3.51 -40.90
C ASN A 58 4.49 -3.85 -39.40
N LYS A 59 4.66 -5.15 -39.11
CA LYS A 59 4.68 -5.73 -37.75
C LYS A 59 5.70 -5.09 -36.80
N GLY A 60 6.82 -4.59 -37.33
CA GLY A 60 7.87 -3.96 -36.52
C GLY A 60 7.42 -2.63 -35.92
N VAL A 61 6.77 -1.78 -36.72
CA VAL A 61 6.30 -0.47 -36.26
C VAL A 61 5.11 -0.62 -35.30
N LEU A 62 4.19 -1.54 -35.59
CA LEU A 62 3.01 -1.77 -34.76
C LEU A 62 3.37 -2.36 -33.38
N SER A 63 4.28 -3.35 -33.35
CA SER A 63 4.76 -3.94 -32.10
C SER A 63 5.58 -2.95 -31.26
N SER A 64 6.39 -2.09 -31.89
CA SER A 64 7.13 -1.02 -31.21
C SER A 64 6.21 -0.06 -30.47
N MET A 65 5.17 0.46 -31.13
CA MET A 65 4.23 1.39 -30.49
C MET A 65 3.45 0.76 -29.33
N ARG A 66 3.10 -0.53 -29.44
CA ARG A 66 2.42 -1.26 -28.35
C ARG A 66 3.33 -1.52 -27.16
N ILE A 67 4.58 -1.92 -27.40
CA ILE A 67 5.59 -2.08 -26.33
C ILE A 67 5.80 -0.74 -25.63
N GLU A 68 6.00 0.34 -26.38
CA GLU A 68 6.23 1.68 -25.82
C GLU A 68 5.10 2.09 -24.88
N ASN A 69 3.84 2.01 -25.33
CA ASN A 69 2.70 2.37 -24.48
C ASN A 69 2.61 1.50 -23.21
N ARG A 70 2.80 0.18 -23.33
CA ARG A 70 2.74 -0.72 -22.17
C ARG A 70 3.89 -0.50 -21.19
N VAL A 71 5.10 -0.24 -21.70
CA VAL A 71 6.27 0.08 -20.89
C VAL A 71 6.06 1.40 -20.15
N TRP A 72 5.51 2.43 -20.80
CA TRP A 72 5.15 3.69 -20.14
C TRP A 72 4.16 3.48 -19.00
N VAL A 73 3.09 2.72 -19.23
CA VAL A 73 2.13 2.38 -18.17
C VAL A 73 2.83 1.65 -17.02
N ALA A 74 3.69 0.67 -17.31
CA ALA A 74 4.44 -0.06 -16.28
C ALA A 74 5.38 0.85 -15.48
N ILE A 75 6.07 1.81 -16.13
CA ILE A 75 6.91 2.82 -15.45
C ILE A 75 6.06 3.63 -14.48
N VAL A 76 4.90 4.13 -14.91
CA VAL A 76 4.01 4.92 -14.05
C VAL A 76 3.53 4.10 -12.85
N VAL A 77 3.14 2.85 -13.06
CA VAL A 77 2.73 1.95 -11.97
C VAL A 77 3.86 1.73 -10.97
N ILE A 78 5.07 1.43 -11.43
CA ILE A 78 6.23 1.23 -10.54
C ILE A 78 6.54 2.52 -9.78
N MET A 79 6.50 3.66 -10.45
CA MET A 79 6.76 4.96 -9.83
C MET A 79 5.74 5.27 -8.73
N PHE A 80 4.44 5.08 -8.98
CA PHE A 80 3.41 5.45 -8.01
C PHE A 80 3.17 4.41 -6.91
N ALA A 81 3.27 3.12 -7.23
CA ALA A 81 2.89 2.03 -6.34
C ALA A 81 4.07 1.20 -5.83
N GLY A 82 5.21 1.23 -6.51
CA GLY A 82 6.42 0.49 -6.13
C GLY A 82 7.40 1.34 -5.33
N ILE A 83 7.76 2.52 -5.83
CA ILE A 83 8.80 3.35 -5.23
C ILE A 83 8.28 4.02 -3.95
N PRO A 84 8.94 3.82 -2.80
CA PRO A 84 8.52 4.42 -1.55
C PRO A 84 9.08 5.85 -1.42
N PHE A 85 8.19 6.83 -1.16
CA PHE A 85 8.55 8.26 -1.13
C PHE A 85 8.16 8.99 0.17
N ILE A 86 7.08 8.55 0.82
CA ILE A 86 6.49 9.29 1.94
C ILE A 86 7.04 8.73 3.25
N PRO A 87 7.79 9.50 4.05
CA PRO A 87 8.27 9.04 5.34
C PRO A 87 7.10 8.86 6.31
N VAL A 88 7.12 7.74 7.01
CA VAL A 88 6.17 7.33 8.04
C VAL A 88 6.96 6.82 9.25
N ASP A 89 6.48 7.21 10.42
CA ASP A 89 7.01 6.91 11.74
C ASP A 89 5.85 6.90 12.74
N LEU A 90 6.11 6.60 14.01
CA LEU A 90 5.06 6.59 15.03
C LEU A 90 4.44 7.99 15.25
N ALA A 91 5.16 9.08 14.98
CA ALA A 91 4.65 10.44 15.15
C ALA A 91 3.68 10.88 14.04
N THR A 92 3.83 10.33 12.83
CA THR A 92 2.98 10.63 11.66
C THR A 92 1.72 9.77 11.63
N ILE A 93 1.72 8.61 12.28
CA ILE A 93 0.53 7.78 12.48
C ILE A 93 -0.29 8.36 13.64
N LYS A 94 -1.60 8.54 13.44
CA LYS A 94 -2.55 9.00 14.44
C LYS A 94 -3.55 7.90 14.79
N PHE A 95 -3.81 7.78 16.07
CA PHE A 95 -4.86 6.92 16.60
C PHE A 95 -6.18 7.69 16.66
N ASP A 96 -7.19 7.21 15.94
CA ASP A 96 -8.51 7.84 15.86
C ASP A 96 -9.46 7.24 16.92
N THR A 97 -9.83 8.06 17.90
CA THR A 97 -10.73 7.70 19.00
C THR A 97 -12.15 8.22 18.84
N THR A 98 -12.48 8.87 17.71
CA THR A 98 -13.79 9.51 17.48
C THR A 98 -14.95 8.53 17.66
N ARG A 99 -14.80 7.30 17.16
CA ARG A 99 -15.81 6.25 17.28
C ARG A 99 -15.94 5.71 18.70
N SER A 100 -14.83 5.48 19.37
CA SER A 100 -14.77 5.02 20.77
C SER A 100 -15.48 6.01 21.69
N ALA A 101 -15.26 7.31 21.46
CA ALA A 101 -15.96 8.39 22.15
C ALA A 101 -17.47 8.40 21.85
N GLN A 102 -17.88 8.20 20.59
CA GLN A 102 -19.29 8.12 20.22
C GLN A 102 -20.01 6.96 20.91
N CYS A 103 -19.40 5.78 20.97
CA CYS A 103 -20.00 4.60 21.60
C CYS A 103 -19.74 4.48 23.11
N GLN A 104 -19.09 5.48 23.73
CA GLN A 104 -18.72 5.46 25.15
C GLN A 104 -17.93 4.20 25.56
N VAL A 105 -17.15 3.65 24.62
CA VAL A 105 -16.26 2.51 24.87
C VAL A 105 -14.85 3.04 25.05
N ASN A 106 -14.25 2.77 26.20
CA ASN A 106 -12.87 3.16 26.46
C ASN A 106 -11.91 2.19 25.77
N VAL A 107 -11.20 2.68 24.75
CA VAL A 107 -10.14 1.91 24.07
C VAL A 107 -8.80 2.45 24.57
N PRO A 108 -7.90 1.59 25.09
CA PRO A 108 -6.61 2.03 25.60
C PRO A 108 -5.80 2.69 24.48
N LEU A 109 -5.10 3.78 24.82
CA LEU A 109 -4.18 4.42 23.88
C LEU A 109 -2.99 3.50 23.63
N PRO A 110 -2.31 3.58 22.46
CA PRO A 110 -1.16 2.73 22.15
C PRO A 110 -0.10 2.67 23.26
N ASN A 111 0.14 3.77 23.97
CA ASN A 111 1.13 3.87 25.06
C ASN A 111 0.67 3.24 26.38
N ASP A 112 -0.64 3.08 26.58
CA ASP A 112 -1.24 2.56 27.83
C ASP A 112 -1.58 1.06 27.74
N THR A 113 -1.01 0.36 26.76
CA THR A 113 -1.19 -1.08 26.54
C THR A 113 0.06 -1.86 26.96
N GLY A 114 -0.06 -3.19 27.10
CA GLY A 114 1.09 -4.08 27.29
C GLY A 114 2.10 -4.10 26.13
N TRP A 115 1.82 -3.37 25.05
CA TRP A 115 2.68 -3.23 23.87
C TRP A 115 3.59 -2.00 23.92
N SER A 116 3.66 -1.28 25.04
CA SER A 116 4.56 -0.12 25.21
C SER A 116 6.05 -0.43 24.97
N ASN A 117 6.49 -1.67 25.23
CA ASN A 117 7.85 -2.11 24.90
C ASN A 117 8.12 -2.15 23.39
N VAL A 118 7.09 -2.29 22.56
CA VAL A 118 7.20 -2.24 21.10
C VAL A 118 7.29 -0.79 20.62
N TYR A 119 6.67 0.16 21.33
CA TYR A 119 6.86 1.58 21.09
C TYR A 119 8.34 1.97 21.23
N THR A 120 9.01 1.59 22.32
CA THR A 120 10.43 1.92 22.53
C THR A 120 11.37 1.28 21.52
N ALA A 121 11.06 0.07 21.01
CA ALA A 121 11.84 -0.59 19.97
C ALA A 121 11.66 0.04 18.57
N LEU A 122 10.47 0.57 18.27
CA LEU A 122 10.13 1.14 16.96
C LEU A 122 10.27 2.66 16.89
N ASN A 123 10.41 3.37 18.02
CA ASN A 123 10.43 4.83 18.06
C ASN A 123 11.54 5.46 17.22
N ASP A 124 12.67 4.76 17.03
CA ASP A 124 13.80 5.21 16.21
C ASP A 124 13.77 4.67 14.77
N GLN A 125 12.71 3.96 14.38
CA GLN A 125 12.54 3.43 13.02
C GLN A 125 11.58 4.30 12.23
N SER A 126 11.98 4.61 10.99
CA SER A 126 11.12 5.23 10.00
C SER A 126 11.10 4.37 8.74
N ALA A 127 9.94 4.32 8.10
CA ALA A 127 9.73 3.64 6.85
C ALA A 127 9.23 4.63 5.78
N LEU A 128 9.47 4.30 4.52
CA LEU A 128 8.97 5.06 3.38
C LEU A 128 7.79 4.31 2.76
N VAL A 129 6.73 5.03 2.41
CA VAL A 129 5.50 4.47 1.85
C VAL A 129 5.31 4.97 0.41
N PRO A 130 4.94 4.09 -0.55
CA PRO A 130 4.58 4.55 -1.89
C PRO A 130 3.30 5.37 -1.90
N VAL A 131 3.21 6.32 -2.83
CA VAL A 131 2.09 7.27 -2.92
C VAL A 131 0.74 6.57 -3.07
N TRP A 132 0.66 5.57 -3.94
CA TRP A 132 -0.56 4.79 -4.16
C TRP A 132 -1.04 4.12 -2.87
N TRP A 133 -0.14 3.48 -2.12
CA TRP A 133 -0.52 2.77 -0.91
C TRP A 133 -0.85 3.69 0.25
N PHE A 134 -0.19 4.85 0.33
CA PHE A 134 -0.57 5.89 1.27
C PHE A 134 -2.02 6.35 1.03
N PHE A 135 -2.38 6.58 -0.24
CA PHE A 135 -3.75 6.91 -0.62
C PHE A 135 -4.73 5.77 -0.32
N MET A 136 -4.39 4.53 -0.69
CA MET A 136 -5.23 3.35 -0.45
C MET A 136 -5.47 3.10 1.03
N HIS A 137 -4.48 3.36 1.90
CA HIS A 137 -4.64 3.29 3.35
C HIS A 137 -5.74 4.27 3.80
N ALA A 138 -5.62 5.55 3.44
CA ALA A 138 -6.60 6.55 3.82
C ALA A 138 -8.01 6.22 3.30
N LEU A 139 -8.12 5.78 2.04
CA LEU A 139 -9.39 5.37 1.46
C LEU A 139 -9.99 4.17 2.19
N SER A 140 -9.17 3.13 2.46
CA SER A 140 -9.62 1.94 3.18
C SER A 140 -10.11 2.29 4.59
N LYS A 141 -9.40 3.16 5.32
CA LYS A 141 -9.83 3.62 6.65
C LYS A 141 -11.13 4.41 6.59
N ALA A 142 -11.32 5.26 5.60
CA ALA A 142 -12.57 6.02 5.43
C ALA A 142 -13.76 5.09 5.16
N VAL A 143 -13.59 4.11 4.26
CA VAL A 143 -14.65 3.15 3.93
C VAL A 143 -14.96 2.24 5.12
N THR A 144 -13.95 1.63 5.74
CA THR A 144 -14.17 0.75 6.90
C THR A 144 -14.70 1.53 8.10
N GLY A 145 -14.19 2.74 8.35
CA GLY A 145 -14.66 3.61 9.43
C GLY A 145 -16.12 4.01 9.26
N SER A 146 -16.55 4.36 8.03
CA SER A 146 -17.95 4.68 7.75
C SER A 146 -18.88 3.46 7.85
N ALA A 147 -18.43 2.29 7.39
CA ALA A 147 -19.18 1.05 7.55
C ALA A 147 -19.38 0.68 9.03
N VAL A 148 -18.33 0.79 9.84
CA VAL A 148 -18.41 0.56 11.30
C VAL A 148 -19.28 1.61 11.98
N ALA A 149 -19.25 2.86 11.50
CA ALA A 149 -20.08 3.94 12.04
C ALA A 149 -21.59 3.70 11.85
N ALA A 150 -21.99 2.98 10.81
CA ALA A 150 -23.38 2.61 10.53
C ALA A 150 -23.96 1.59 11.53
N ILE A 151 -23.10 0.83 12.23
CA ILE A 151 -23.54 -0.09 13.29
C ILE A 151 -23.98 0.74 14.50
N PRO A 152 -25.15 0.52 15.10
CA PRO A 152 -25.52 1.25 16.31
C PRO A 152 -24.60 0.88 17.49
N CYS A 153 -24.29 1.86 18.34
CA CYS A 153 -23.57 1.65 19.60
C CYS A 153 -24.51 0.95 20.60
N GLY A 154 -24.75 -0.34 20.42
CA GLY A 154 -25.60 -1.16 21.29
C GLY A 154 -24.76 -2.20 22.03
N THR A 155 -24.95 -2.31 23.35
CA THR A 155 -24.38 -3.38 24.17
C THR A 155 -25.25 -4.63 24.19
N ASP A 156 -26.46 -4.58 23.63
CA ASP A 156 -27.46 -5.63 23.72
C ASP A 156 -27.84 -6.14 22.31
N LEU A 157 -27.23 -7.26 21.90
CA LEU A 157 -27.65 -8.07 20.74
C LEU A 157 -28.61 -9.18 21.17
N ARG A 158 -29.43 -8.94 22.21
CA ARG A 158 -30.46 -9.89 22.65
C ARG A 158 -31.77 -9.58 21.93
N GLN A 159 -32.11 -10.43 20.97
CA GLN A 159 -33.50 -10.76 20.64
C GLN A 159 -34.06 -11.69 21.71
#